data_AF-A0A7W1INE8-F1
#
_entry.id   AF-A0A7W1INE8-F1
#
_cell.length_a   1.000
_cell.length_b   1.000
_cell.length_c   1.000
_cell.angle_alpha   90.00
_cell.angle_beta   90.00
_cell.angle_gamma   90.00
#
_symmetry.space_group_name_H-M   'P 1'
#
loop_
_entity.id
_entity.type
_entity.pdbx_description
1 polymer ?
#
loop_
_entity_poly.entity_id
_entity_poly.type
_entity_poly.pdbx_seq_one_letter_code
_entity_poly.pdbx_strand_id
1 'polypeptide(L)' 'MKPIKQGKNSQENELTPETLKQYEGFENITEAQATKQIDTIKRLAKILYYSYMYELEKQKAENNFNTEPL' A
#
# COMPACT_ATOMS: atom_id res chain seq x y z
N MET A 1 -2.54 -31.38 -17.34
CA MET A 1 -2.66 -29.99 -16.83
C MET A 1 -3.12 -30.06 -15.38
N LYS A 2 -2.38 -29.48 -14.44
CA LYS A 2 -2.84 -29.41 -13.04
C LYS A 2 -3.86 -28.27 -12.91
N PRO A 3 -4.98 -28.44 -12.19
CA PRO A 3 -5.98 -27.40 -12.07
C PRO A 3 -5.44 -26.25 -11.20
N ILE A 4 -5.61 -25.02 -11.71
CA ILE A 4 -5.41 -23.80 -10.93
C ILE A 4 -6.56 -23.76 -9.92
N LYS A 5 -6.24 -23.91 -8.63
CA LYS A 5 -7.22 -23.71 -7.56
C LYS A 5 -7.60 -22.23 -7.56
N GLN A 6 -8.76 -21.90 -8.12
CA GLN A 6 -9.45 -20.65 -7.84
C GLN A 6 -9.83 -20.66 -6.36
N GLY A 7 -9.07 -19.92 -5.56
CA GLY A 7 -9.43 -19.63 -4.18
C GLY A 7 -10.69 -18.77 -4.17
N LYS A 8 -11.77 -19.29 -3.59
CA LYS A 8 -12.78 -18.46 -2.94
C LYS A 8 -12.11 -17.86 -1.69
N ASN A 9 -12.13 -16.54 -1.52
CA ASN A 9 -12.72 -15.84 -0.36
C ASN A 9 -12.17 -14.43 -0.24
N SER A 10 -13.08 -13.47 -0.05
CA SER A 10 -12.88 -12.03 0.11
C SER A 10 -12.18 -11.61 1.43
N GLN A 11 -11.11 -12.31 1.80
CA GLN A 11 -10.14 -12.00 2.87
C GLN A 11 -8.70 -11.86 2.30
N GLU A 12 -8.56 -11.92 0.97
CA GLU A 12 -7.28 -11.86 0.26
C GLU A 12 -6.67 -10.43 0.30
N ASN A 13 -5.42 -10.34 0.77
CA ASN A 13 -4.50 -9.18 0.79
C ASN A 13 -4.19 -8.51 2.15
N GLU A 14 -4.48 -9.13 3.30
CA GLU A 14 -3.82 -8.66 4.51
C GLU A 14 -2.34 -9.12 4.53
N LEU A 15 -1.42 -8.15 4.57
CA LEU A 15 0.01 -8.43 4.71
C LEU A 15 0.28 -8.92 6.15
N THR A 16 0.41 -10.25 6.30
CA THR A 16 0.82 -10.94 7.53
C THR A 16 2.31 -11.29 7.50
N PRO A 17 2.94 -11.61 8.65
CA PRO A 17 4.32 -12.11 8.68
C PRO A 17 4.58 -13.27 7.72
N GLU A 18 3.66 -14.22 7.63
CA GLU A 18 3.76 -15.40 6.77
C GLU A 18 3.75 -14.99 5.29
N THR A 19 2.84 -14.08 4.92
CA THR A 19 2.78 -13.58 3.54
C THR A 19 3.99 -12.71 3.19
N LEU A 20 4.51 -11.91 4.13
CA LEU A 20 5.69 -11.07 3.91
C LEU A 20 6.93 -11.93 3.62
N LYS A 21 7.10 -13.06 4.30
CA LYS A 21 8.24 -13.98 4.09
C LYS A 21 8.20 -14.71 2.73
N GLN A 22 7.11 -14.61 1.97
CA GLN A 22 7.04 -15.14 0.60
C GLN A 22 7.71 -14.22 -0.42
N TYR A 23 8.05 -12.98 -0.04
CA TYR A 23 8.72 -12.01 -0.91
C TYR A 23 10.23 -12.12 -0.81
N GLU A 24 10.89 -11.91 -1.95
CA GLU A 24 12.35 -11.92 -2.06
C GLU A 24 12.98 -10.91 -1.09
N GLY A 25 13.95 -11.36 -0.29
CA GLY A 25 14.65 -10.53 0.70
C GLY A 25 14.03 -10.52 2.11
N PHE A 26 12.89 -11.21 2.32
CA PHE A 26 12.24 -11.33 3.63
C PHE A 26 12.13 -12.78 4.13
N GLU A 27 12.66 -13.77 3.40
CA GLU A 27 12.46 -15.20 3.65
C GLU A 27 12.97 -15.64 5.04
N ASN A 28 14.09 -15.04 5.47
CA ASN A 28 14.83 -15.46 6.66
C ASN A 28 14.63 -14.56 7.87
N ILE A 29 13.68 -13.61 7.83
CA ILE A 29 13.42 -12.74 8.98
C ILE A 29 12.60 -13.45 10.05
N THR A 30 12.81 -13.06 11.31
CA THR A 30 11.98 -13.54 12.42
C THR A 30 10.57 -13.00 12.32
N GLU A 31 9.61 -13.65 12.97
CA GLU A 31 8.22 -13.15 13.02
C GLU A 31 8.14 -11.74 13.64
N ALA A 32 8.90 -11.47 14.70
CA ALA A 32 8.98 -10.14 15.30
C ALA A 32 9.53 -9.08 14.33
N GLN A 33 10.55 -9.43 13.54
CA GLN A 33 11.07 -8.56 12.48
C GLN A 33 10.02 -8.32 11.39
N ALA A 34 9.34 -9.37 10.94
CA ALA A 34 8.27 -9.27 9.95
C ALA A 34 7.15 -8.34 10.41
N THR A 35 6.66 -8.52 11.64
CA THR A 35 5.62 -7.65 12.23
C THR A 35 6.05 -6.19 12.25
N LYS A 36 7.30 -5.92 12.65
CA LYS A 36 7.86 -4.55 12.63
C LYS A 36 7.94 -3.97 11.21
N GLN A 37 8.34 -4.78 10.23
CA GLN A 37 8.40 -4.35 8.83
C GLN A 37 7.00 -4.06 8.27
N ILE A 38 6.02 -4.91 8.58
CA ILE A 38 4.62 -4.71 8.17
C ILE A 38 4.08 -3.38 8.72
N ASP A 39 4.30 -3.10 10.00
CA ASP A 39 3.88 -1.82 10.59
C ASP A 39 4.57 -0.63 9.91
N THR A 40 5.86 -0.76 9.61
CA THR A 40 6.62 0.27 8.88
C THR A 40 6.05 0.51 7.49
N ILE A 41 5.79 -0.56 6.72
CA ILE A 41 5.19 -0.50 5.39
C ILE A 41 3.82 0.15 5.44
N LYS A 42 2.96 -0.25 6.40
CA LYS A 42 1.62 0.34 6.58
C LYS A 42 1.69 1.83 6.89
N ARG A 43 2.65 2.28 7.70
CA ARG A 43 2.85 3.72 7.99
C ARG A 43 3.33 4.48 6.75
N LEU A 44 4.30 3.94 6.03
CA LEU A 44 4.82 4.56 4.80
C LEU A 44 3.74 4.67 3.72
N ALA A 45 2.94 3.61 3.53
CA ALA A 45 1.83 3.61 2.58
C ALA A 45 0.81 4.74 2.90
N LYS A 46 0.48 4.94 4.18
CA LYS A 46 -0.38 6.05 4.60
C LYS A 46 0.23 7.41 4.29
N ILE A 47 1.51 7.61 4.60
CA ILE A 47 2.22 8.87 4.32
C ILE A 47 2.18 9.15 2.82
N LEU A 48 2.58 8.18 1.98
CA LEU A 48 2.59 8.34 0.53
C LEU A 48 1.20 8.63 -0.03
N TYR A 49 0.17 7.94 0.46
CA TYR A 49 -1.21 8.19 0.07
C TYR A 49 -1.65 9.62 0.38
N TYR A 50 -1.41 10.09 1.61
CA TYR A 50 -1.79 11.45 1.99
C TYR A 50 -0.97 12.51 1.26
N SER A 51 0.33 12.30 1.06
CA SER A 51 1.17 13.20 0.26
C SER A 51 0.66 13.31 -1.18
N TYR A 52 0.29 12.18 -1.79
CA TYR A 52 -0.28 12.18 -3.13
C TYR A 52 -1.63 12.90 -3.20
N MET A 53 -2.53 12.62 -2.26
CA MET A 53 -3.84 13.29 -2.19
C MET A 53 -3.71 14.80 -1.98
N TYR A 54 -2.78 15.23 -1.13
CA TYR A 54 -2.50 16.64 -0.90
C TYR A 54 -2.04 17.36 -2.18
N GLU A 55 -1.12 16.75 -2.95
CA GLU A 55 -0.68 17.33 -4.23
C GLU A 55 -1.81 17.41 -5.25
N LEU A 56 -2.70 16.41 -5.31
CA LEU A 56 -3.88 16.47 -6.18
C LEU A 56 -4.84 17.60 -5.80
N GLU A 57 -5.06 17.82 -4.50
CA GLU A 57 -5.92 18.92 -4.00
C GLU A 57 -5.31 20.28 -4.31
N LYS A 58 -4.00 20.43 -4.11
CA LYS A 58 -3.25 21.64 -4.46
C LYS A 58 -3.36 21.96 -5.94
N GLN A 59 -3.13 20.99 -6.82
CA GLN A 59 -3.28 21.18 -8.27
C GLN A 59 -4.70 21.59 -8.67
N LYS A 60 -5.74 21.05 -8.02
CA LYS A 60 -7.13 21.47 -8.26
C LYS A 60 -7.36 22.92 -7.85
N ALA A 61 -6.85 23.34 -6.69
CA ALA A 61 -6.98 24.71 -6.21
C ALA A 61 -6.27 25.71 -7.13
N GLU A 62 -5.06 25.38 -7.59
CA GLU A 62 -4.29 26.22 -8.52
C GLU A 62 -4.96 26.34 -9.91
N ASN A 63 -5.62 25.29 -10.39
CA ASN A 63 -6.35 25.33 -11.65
C ASN A 63 -7.64 26.16 -11.56
N ASN A 64 -8.36 26.10 -10.43
CA ASN A 64 -9.59 26.88 -10.23
C ASN A 64 -9.31 28.39 -10.10
N PHE A 65 -8.14 28.78 -9.57
CA PHE A 65 -7.75 30.20 -9.44
C PHE A 65 -7.43 30.87 -10.78
N ASN A 66 -7.10 30.09 -11.83
CA ASN A 66 -6.75 30.61 -13.15
C ASN A 66 -7.96 30.69 -14.12
N THR A 67 -9.14 30.24 -13.70
CA THR A 67 -10.34 30.17 -14.56
C THR A 67 -11.42 31.19 -14.23
N GLU A 68 -11.28 31.97 -13.16
CA GLU A 68 -12.19 33.10 -12.91
C GLU A 68 -11.66 34.37 -13.60
N PRO A 69 -12.36 34.91 -14.62
CA PRO A 69 -11.99 36.20 -15.19
C PRO A 69 -12.38 37.32 -14.22
N LEU A 70 -11.45 38.29 -14.07
CA LEU A 70 -11.67 39.59 -13.42
C LEU A 70 -12.78 40.39 -14.09
#